data_AF-A0A7J8T9U0-F1
#
_entry.id   AF-A0A7J8T9U0-F1
#
_cell.length_a   1.000
_cell.length_b   1.000
_cell.length_c   1.000
_cell.angle_alpha   90.00
_cell.angle_beta   90.00
_cell.angle_gamma   90.00
#
_symmetry.space_group_name_H-M   'P 1'
#
loop_
_entity.id
_entity.type
_entity.pdbx_description
1 polymer ?
#
loop_
_entity_poly.entity_id
_entity_poly.type
_entity_poly.pdbx_seq_one_letter_code
_entity_poly.pdbx_strand_id
1 'polypeptide(L)'
;MAERVQIFQGVRAYGDEVIHGCFSKVGVGRLKGLVSTTTTFIFFFFLLIAALLNRMDIRGTSIGQSIFDSRTSKTYHERIEFPLNCSNSVNLPQTCPENYPSVFQPQESSARTCPDYFRWIHQDLKQWKSSGITEDMIERGKPSADFRLVIVNGKAYVEKYNKPYQTRDVFTIWGILQLLRLYPGKVPDLDLLFYSGDKTMIMKRDYKGLNATSPPPAFHYCGEKAALDIVFPDWTFWGWAEVNIKPWEETLRAIKKGRERIKWEKREPYAYWKGNPYVAKDRVDLLKCNLSDKNDWNVRIYKQDWGKESQQGFKHSKLEDQCTHRYTYAILLLME
;
A
#
# COMPACT_ATOMS: atom_id res chain seq x y z
N MET A 1 -10.99 -27.30 46.21
CA MET A 1 -9.65 -26.72 46.43
C MET A 1 -9.04 -26.61 45.04
N ALA A 2 -9.30 -25.49 44.35
CA ALA A 2 -8.35 -24.39 44.12
C ALA A 2 -7.16 -24.85 43.27
N GLU A 3 -6.70 -24.18 42.22
CA GLU A 3 -7.11 -23.02 41.43
C GLU A 3 -6.03 -22.98 40.31
N ARG A 4 -6.37 -22.62 39.07
CA ARG A 4 -5.37 -22.06 38.14
C ARG A 4 -6.02 -21.02 37.25
N VAL A 5 -5.57 -19.80 37.49
CA VAL A 5 -5.75 -18.57 36.72
C VAL A 5 -5.37 -18.79 35.25
N GLN A 6 -6.26 -18.40 34.33
CA GLN A 6 -5.91 -18.18 32.92
C GLN A 6 -5.70 -16.69 32.66
N ILE A 7 -4.53 -16.43 32.09
CA ILE A 7 -4.02 -15.16 31.59
C ILE A 7 -4.76 -14.79 30.29
N PHE A 8 -5.14 -13.52 30.15
CA PHE A 8 -5.68 -12.95 28.92
C PHE A 8 -4.68 -13.05 27.76
N GLN A 9 -5.01 -13.81 26.72
CA GLN A 9 -4.44 -13.69 25.37
C GLN A 9 -5.48 -13.05 24.45
N GLY A 10 -5.34 -11.74 24.23
CA GLY A 10 -6.12 -11.00 23.24
C GLY A 10 -5.40 -10.91 21.90
N VAL A 11 -5.54 -11.93 21.06
CA VAL A 11 -5.45 -11.82 19.59
C VAL A 11 -6.39 -12.88 19.01
N ARG A 12 -7.63 -12.49 18.66
CA ARG A 12 -8.48 -13.33 17.81
C ARG A 12 -8.19 -12.96 16.36
N ALA A 13 -7.49 -13.86 15.68
CA ALA A 13 -7.61 -14.01 14.24
C ALA A 13 -9.07 -14.39 13.93
N TYR A 14 -9.71 -13.60 13.10
CA TYR A 14 -10.95 -13.96 12.41
C TYR A 14 -10.51 -14.08 10.94
N GLY A 15 -10.34 -15.25 10.33
CA GLY A 15 -11.09 -16.48 10.52
C GLY A 15 -12.32 -16.42 9.63
N ASP A 16 -12.11 -16.65 8.32
CA ASP A 16 -13.08 -17.01 7.28
C ASP A 16 -14.56 -16.77 7.62
N GLU A 17 -14.97 -15.49 7.63
CA GLU A 17 -16.36 -15.16 7.33
C GLU A 17 -16.46 -15.01 5.81
N VAL A 18 -17.04 -16.04 5.20
CA VAL A 18 -17.50 -16.00 3.80
C VAL A 18 -18.44 -14.81 3.67
N ILE A 19 -17.93 -13.72 3.08
CA ILE A 19 -18.79 -12.64 2.60
C ILE A 19 -19.69 -13.28 1.54
N HIS A 20 -20.95 -13.50 1.89
CA HIS A 20 -21.99 -14.02 1.00
C HIS A 20 -22.40 -13.01 -0.11
N GLY A 21 -21.49 -12.12 -0.51
CA GLY A 21 -21.57 -11.33 -1.72
C GLY A 21 -20.93 -12.11 -2.86
N CYS A 22 -21.75 -12.53 -3.82
CA CYS A 22 -21.36 -12.95 -5.17
C CYS A 22 -20.56 -14.26 -5.34
N PHE A 23 -20.06 -14.89 -4.27
CA PHE A 23 -19.41 -16.19 -4.37
C PHE A 23 -20.43 -17.32 -4.24
N SER A 24 -20.70 -18.03 -5.35
CA SER A 24 -21.63 -19.16 -5.36
C SER A 24 -20.95 -20.45 -4.89
N LYS A 25 -21.44 -21.04 -3.80
CA LYS A 25 -21.47 -22.50 -3.63
C LYS A 25 -22.76 -22.98 -2.94
N VAL A 26 -23.61 -23.58 -3.78
CA VAL A 26 -24.33 -24.86 -3.62
C VAL A 26 -24.92 -25.21 -2.24
N GLY A 27 -26.26 -25.22 -2.20
CA GLY A 27 -27.05 -26.36 -1.73
C GLY A 27 -27.39 -26.44 -0.24
N VAL A 28 -28.57 -25.94 0.15
CA VAL A 28 -29.25 -26.43 1.36
C VAL A 28 -30.69 -26.78 0.99
N GLY A 29 -31.00 -28.07 1.14
CA GLY A 29 -32.33 -28.63 0.97
C GLY A 29 -33.33 -28.03 1.95
N ARG A 30 -34.54 -27.77 1.46
CA ARG A 30 -35.72 -27.45 2.26
C ARG A 30 -35.99 -28.57 3.27
N LEU A 31 -36.04 -28.22 4.55
CA LEU A 31 -36.99 -28.86 5.47
C LEU A 31 -37.99 -27.81 5.96
N LYS A 32 -39.25 -28.02 5.57
CA LYS A 32 -40.43 -27.41 6.20
C LYS A 32 -40.75 -28.21 7.47
N GLY A 33 -41.17 -27.52 8.53
CA GLY A 33 -42.08 -28.09 9.52
C GLY A 33 -41.74 -27.78 10.97
N LEU A 34 -42.78 -27.34 11.69
CA LEU A 34 -42.91 -27.09 13.13
C LEU A 34 -42.22 -25.83 13.68
N VAL A 35 -42.98 -24.73 13.66
CA VAL A 35 -42.81 -23.60 14.59
C VAL A 35 -43.25 -24.10 15.96
N SER A 36 -42.32 -24.76 16.65
CA SER A 36 -42.44 -25.11 18.07
C SER A 36 -42.51 -23.82 18.87
N THR A 37 -43.38 -23.78 19.87
CA THR A 37 -43.58 -22.67 20.83
C THR A 37 -42.27 -22.12 21.42
N THR A 38 -41.21 -22.93 21.43
CA THR A 38 -39.85 -22.53 21.82
C THR A 38 -39.24 -21.43 20.92
N THR A 39 -39.51 -21.43 19.61
CA THR A 39 -38.95 -20.44 18.67
C THR A 39 -39.57 -19.05 18.89
N THR A 40 -40.83 -19.01 19.30
CA THR A 40 -41.55 -17.78 19.63
C THR A 40 -40.99 -17.16 20.92
N PHE A 41 -40.71 -17.97 21.94
CA PHE A 41 -40.07 -17.50 23.18
C PHE A 41 -38.66 -16.97 22.95
N ILE A 42 -37.86 -17.64 22.11
CA ILE A 42 -36.52 -17.18 21.74
C ILE A 42 -36.60 -15.82 21.03
N PHE A 43 -37.54 -15.66 20.08
CA PHE A 43 -37.73 -14.39 19.37
C PHE A 43 -38.14 -13.24 20.30
N PHE A 44 -39.09 -13.47 21.22
CA PHE A 44 -39.48 -12.45 22.20
C PHE A 44 -38.38 -12.15 23.22
N PHE A 45 -37.57 -13.14 23.61
CA PHE A 45 -36.41 -12.93 24.47
C PHE A 45 -35.34 -12.05 23.79
N PHE A 46 -35.06 -12.27 22.50
CA PHE A 46 -34.15 -11.42 21.73
C PHE A 46 -34.68 -10.00 21.55
N LEU A 47 -35.99 -9.82 21.32
CA LEU A 47 -36.61 -8.50 21.27
C LEU A 47 -36.53 -7.77 22.62
N LEU A 48 -36.68 -8.49 23.73
CA LEU A 48 -36.56 -7.93 25.07
C LEU A 48 -35.11 -7.50 25.38
N ILE A 49 -34.12 -8.30 24.97
CA ILE A 49 -32.70 -7.92 25.06
C ILE A 49 -32.39 -6.72 24.18
N ALA A 50 -32.87 -6.67 22.93
CA ALA A 50 -32.66 -5.53 22.05
C ALA A 50 -33.32 -4.24 22.60
N ALA A 51 -34.49 -4.36 23.21
CA ALA A 51 -35.17 -3.25 23.87
C ALA A 51 -34.43 -2.80 25.15
N LEU A 52 -33.87 -3.72 25.92
CA LEU A 52 -33.05 -3.42 27.11
C LEU A 52 -31.70 -2.80 26.74
N LEU A 53 -31.05 -3.25 25.66
CA LEU A 53 -29.82 -2.67 25.11
C LEU A 53 -30.07 -1.27 24.53
N ASN A 54 -31.25 -1.00 23.96
CA ASN A 54 -31.64 0.36 23.55
C ASN A 54 -31.99 1.28 24.75
N ARG A 55 -32.23 0.71 25.93
CA ARG A 55 -32.57 1.48 27.16
C ARG A 55 -31.37 1.70 28.09
N MET A 56 -30.33 0.88 27.99
CA MET A 56 -29.04 1.09 28.66
C MET A 56 -28.07 1.82 27.73
N ASP A 57 -28.22 3.14 27.69
CA ASP A 57 -27.21 4.17 27.44
C ASP A 57 -25.98 3.78 26.58
N ILE A 58 -25.94 4.27 25.33
CA ILE A 58 -24.70 4.87 24.82
C ILE A 58 -24.99 6.35 24.55
N ARG A 59 -25.13 7.14 25.62
CA ARG A 59 -24.42 8.42 25.75
C ARG A 59 -23.04 8.22 25.15
N GLY A 60 -22.82 8.91 24.04
CA GLY A 60 -21.76 8.65 23.08
C GLY A 60 -20.43 8.30 23.72
N THR A 61 -20.05 7.02 23.62
CA THR A 61 -18.66 6.62 23.69
C THR A 61 -17.97 7.19 22.46
N SER A 62 -17.11 8.17 22.72
CA SER A 62 -16.29 8.94 21.77
C SER A 62 -15.19 8.11 21.08
N ILE A 63 -15.46 6.85 20.77
CA ILE A 63 -14.47 5.95 20.15
C ILE A 63 -14.27 6.29 18.66
N GLY A 64 -15.27 6.91 18.01
CA GLY A 64 -15.16 7.40 16.63
C GLY A 64 -14.50 8.78 16.48
N GLN A 65 -14.44 9.59 17.56
CA GLN A 65 -13.81 10.92 17.53
C GLN A 65 -12.32 10.86 17.86
N SER A 66 -11.87 9.92 18.68
CA SER A 66 -10.46 9.83 19.07
C SER A 66 -9.50 9.37 17.96
N ILE A 67 -10.01 8.74 16.88
CA ILE A 67 -9.19 8.34 15.72
C ILE A 67 -8.99 9.50 14.73
N PHE A 68 -9.85 10.51 14.74
CA PHE A 68 -9.78 11.65 13.80
C PHE A 68 -9.45 13.00 14.45
N ASP A 69 -9.50 13.12 15.78
CA ASP A 69 -8.98 14.27 16.54
C ASP A 69 -7.52 14.08 16.99
N SER A 70 -6.71 13.38 16.19
CA SER A 70 -5.31 13.77 16.13
C SER A 70 -5.30 15.20 15.61
N ARG A 71 -5.18 16.17 16.53
CA ARG A 71 -4.58 17.46 16.24
C ARG A 71 -3.18 17.16 15.71
N THR A 72 -3.12 16.77 14.45
CA THR A 72 -1.98 17.04 13.61
C THR A 72 -1.87 18.55 13.68
N SER A 73 -1.00 19.01 14.57
CA SER A 73 -0.28 20.25 14.36
C SER A 73 -0.07 20.31 12.85
N LYS A 74 -0.63 21.34 12.20
CA LYS A 74 -0.28 21.65 10.82
C LYS A 74 1.20 22.07 10.87
N THR A 75 2.11 21.12 11.08
CA THR A 75 3.49 21.24 10.68
C THR A 75 3.39 21.28 9.17
N TYR A 76 3.31 22.51 8.67
CA TYR A 76 3.63 22.82 7.30
C TYR A 76 5.09 22.37 7.18
N HIS A 77 5.31 21.14 6.72
CA HIS A 77 6.64 20.73 6.29
C HIS A 77 6.91 21.64 5.10
N GLU A 78 7.69 22.69 5.36
CA GLU A 78 8.16 23.57 4.32
C GLU A 78 8.77 22.68 3.24
N ARG A 79 8.27 22.83 2.01
CA ARG A 79 8.68 21.97 0.92
C ARG A 79 10.14 22.31 0.61
N ILE A 80 11.06 21.46 1.07
CA ILE A 80 12.47 21.59 0.74
C ILE A 80 12.62 21.09 -0.70
N GLU A 81 12.69 22.03 -1.64
CA GLU A 81 12.96 21.72 -3.03
C GLU A 81 14.47 21.72 -3.28
N PHE A 82 14.95 20.68 -3.96
CA PHE A 82 16.32 20.60 -4.46
C PHE A 82 16.30 20.68 -5.99
N PRO A 83 16.05 21.88 -6.57
CA PRO A 83 15.98 22.03 -8.01
C PRO A 83 17.34 21.70 -8.62
N LEU A 84 17.34 20.90 -9.69
CA LEU A 84 18.52 20.65 -10.50
C LEU A 84 18.76 21.86 -11.41
N ASN A 85 19.82 22.63 -11.16
CA ASN A 85 20.26 23.68 -12.07
C ASN A 85 21.37 23.16 -12.98
N CYS A 86 20.99 22.64 -14.15
CA CYS A 86 21.92 22.12 -15.16
C CYS A 86 22.13 23.10 -16.33
N SER A 87 21.78 24.39 -16.19
CA SER A 87 21.83 25.36 -17.31
C SER A 87 23.25 25.59 -17.86
N ASN A 88 24.29 25.34 -17.06
CA ASN A 88 25.69 25.53 -17.44
C ASN A 88 26.38 24.24 -17.96
N SER A 89 25.68 23.10 -18.03
CA SER A 89 26.27 21.81 -18.42
C SER A 89 26.32 21.58 -19.94
N VAL A 90 26.21 22.65 -20.75
CA VAL A 90 26.25 22.61 -22.22
C VAL A 90 27.54 21.93 -22.74
N ASN A 91 28.62 21.95 -21.94
CA ASN A 91 29.93 21.37 -22.27
C ASN A 91 30.28 20.08 -21.52
N LEU A 92 29.43 19.59 -20.59
CA LEU A 92 29.60 18.29 -19.91
C LEU A 92 28.24 17.56 -19.88
N PRO A 93 27.97 16.62 -20.79
CA PRO A 93 26.64 16.02 -20.97
C PRO A 93 26.14 15.14 -19.80
N GLN A 94 26.95 14.95 -18.74
CA GLN A 94 26.66 13.99 -17.67
C GLN A 94 26.80 14.54 -16.24
N THR A 95 27.15 15.81 -16.04
CA THR A 95 27.34 16.38 -14.70
C THR A 95 26.61 17.71 -14.53
N CYS A 96 25.89 17.85 -13.42
CA CYS A 96 25.32 19.12 -12.97
C CYS A 96 26.09 19.62 -11.74
N PRO A 97 26.24 20.94 -11.53
CA PRO A 97 26.95 21.50 -10.39
C PRO A 97 26.39 21.00 -9.03
N GLU A 98 27.29 20.57 -8.14
CA GLU A 98 26.96 20.17 -6.76
C GLU A 98 26.83 21.41 -5.87
N ASN A 99 25.75 22.19 -6.04
CA ASN A 99 25.48 23.40 -5.24
C ASN A 99 24.63 23.13 -3.98
N TYR A 100 24.56 21.87 -3.53
CA TYR A 100 23.72 21.48 -2.40
C TYR A 100 24.51 21.50 -1.08
N PRO A 101 23.84 21.75 0.06
CA PRO A 101 24.48 21.67 1.37
C PRO A 101 25.11 20.29 1.61
N SER A 102 26.34 20.27 2.11
CA SER A 102 27.04 19.04 2.52
C SER A 102 26.73 18.62 3.96
N VAL A 103 25.98 19.43 4.70
CA VAL A 103 25.67 19.20 6.12
C VAL A 103 24.18 19.36 6.36
N PHE A 104 23.57 18.32 6.94
CA PHE A 104 22.19 18.37 7.39
C PHE A 104 22.13 18.98 8.79
N GLN A 105 21.38 20.08 8.92
CA GLN A 105 20.96 20.60 10.23
C GLN A 105 19.48 20.24 10.42
N PRO A 106 19.16 19.25 11.27
CA PRO A 106 17.77 18.88 11.51
C PRO A 106 17.03 20.04 12.17
N GLN A 107 15.82 20.36 11.68
CA GLN A 107 14.80 20.87 12.59
C GLN A 107 14.42 19.71 13.52
N GLU A 108 14.65 19.86 14.82
CA GLU A 108 14.26 18.81 15.78
C GLU A 108 12.77 18.52 15.66
N SER A 109 12.47 17.30 15.19
CA SER A 109 11.14 16.75 15.29
C SER A 109 10.82 16.51 16.76
N SER A 110 9.68 17.01 17.23
CA SER A 110 9.18 16.74 18.58
C SER A 110 8.80 15.26 18.82
N ALA A 111 8.81 14.43 17.77
CA ALA A 111 8.48 13.02 17.86
C ALA A 111 9.64 12.23 18.51
N ARG A 112 9.43 11.82 19.76
CA ARG A 112 10.38 11.01 20.55
C ARG A 112 10.48 9.55 20.09
N THR A 113 9.58 9.09 19.23
CA THR A 113 9.46 7.67 18.84
C THR A 113 9.22 7.53 17.35
N CYS A 114 9.89 6.56 16.72
CA CYS A 114 9.60 6.19 15.33
C CYS A 114 8.16 5.69 15.19
N PRO A 115 7.41 6.12 14.17
CA PRO A 115 6.07 5.63 13.90
C PRO A 115 5.99 4.10 13.79
N ASP A 116 4.92 3.52 14.31
CA ASP A 116 4.71 2.06 14.42
C ASP A 116 4.84 1.30 13.10
N TYR A 117 4.51 1.91 11.96
CA TYR A 117 4.60 1.24 10.66
C TYR A 117 6.05 0.95 10.25
N PHE A 118 7.05 1.64 10.82
CA PHE A 118 8.46 1.31 10.58
C PHE A 118 8.89 -0.01 11.21
N ARG A 119 8.07 -0.63 12.07
CA ARG A 119 8.34 -1.98 12.59
C ARG A 119 8.51 -3.03 11.50
N TRP A 120 7.89 -2.82 10.33
CA TRP A 120 7.99 -3.74 9.20
C TRP A 120 9.40 -3.82 8.62
N ILE A 121 10.21 -2.75 8.72
CA ILE A 121 11.63 -2.79 8.34
C ILE A 121 12.36 -3.88 9.15
N HIS A 122 12.10 -3.96 10.45
CA HIS A 122 12.70 -5.00 11.29
C HIS A 122 12.20 -6.40 10.95
N GLN A 123 10.96 -6.52 10.47
CA GLN A 123 10.37 -7.79 10.08
C GLN A 123 10.96 -8.27 8.74
N ASP A 124 11.12 -7.38 7.77
CA ASP A 124 11.66 -7.69 6.44
C ASP A 124 13.14 -8.05 6.53
N LEU A 125 13.91 -7.30 7.32
CA LEU A 125 15.35 -7.56 7.53
C LEU A 125 15.65 -8.69 8.51
N LYS A 126 14.62 -9.27 9.15
CA LYS A 126 14.79 -10.30 10.20
C LYS A 126 15.61 -11.49 9.72
N GLN A 127 15.45 -11.87 8.45
CA GLN A 127 16.10 -13.02 7.84
C GLN A 127 17.63 -12.97 7.94
N TRP A 128 18.21 -11.77 7.94
CA TRP A 128 19.66 -11.56 7.94
C TRP A 128 20.21 -11.06 9.28
N LYS A 129 19.37 -10.96 10.31
CA LYS A 129 19.73 -10.34 11.60
C LYS A 129 20.94 -11.01 12.28
N SER A 130 21.04 -12.33 12.22
CA SER A 130 22.12 -13.09 12.86
C SER A 130 23.28 -13.43 11.93
N SER A 131 23.02 -13.61 10.64
CA SER A 131 24.04 -13.98 9.64
C SER A 131 24.77 -12.78 9.05
N GLY A 132 24.16 -11.60 9.10
CA GLY A 132 24.53 -10.48 8.23
C GLY A 132 24.17 -10.76 6.76
N ILE A 133 24.57 -9.81 5.92
CA ILE A 133 24.49 -9.88 4.46
C ILE A 133 25.93 -9.91 3.96
N THR A 134 26.29 -10.92 3.15
CA THR A 134 27.63 -11.05 2.59
C THR A 134 27.67 -10.56 1.14
N GLU A 135 28.86 -10.19 0.67
CA GLU A 135 29.09 -9.83 -0.74
C GLU A 135 28.64 -10.95 -1.69
N ASP A 136 28.97 -12.19 -1.36
CA ASP A 136 28.56 -13.39 -2.11
C ASP A 136 27.01 -13.51 -2.22
N MET A 137 26.25 -13.07 -1.21
CA MET A 137 24.78 -12.99 -1.32
C MET A 137 24.31 -11.92 -2.31
N ILE A 138 24.99 -10.78 -2.38
CA ILE A 138 24.70 -9.73 -3.38
C ILE A 138 25.01 -10.24 -4.78
N GLU A 139 26.18 -10.85 -4.96
CA GLU A 139 26.63 -11.36 -6.26
C GLU A 139 25.71 -12.46 -6.81
N ARG A 140 25.28 -13.41 -5.96
CA ARG A 140 24.26 -14.40 -6.34
C ARG A 140 22.88 -13.79 -6.57
N GLY A 141 22.59 -12.64 -5.99
CA GLY A 141 21.30 -11.95 -6.09
C GLY A 141 21.10 -11.20 -7.40
N LYS A 142 22.17 -10.86 -8.15
CA LYS A 142 22.10 -10.09 -9.40
C LYS A 142 21.04 -10.57 -10.40
N PRO A 143 20.87 -11.89 -10.68
CA PRO A 143 19.85 -12.37 -11.61
C PRO A 143 18.41 -12.10 -11.16
N SER A 144 18.21 -11.76 -9.88
CA SER A 144 16.90 -11.44 -9.29
C SER A 144 16.61 -9.94 -9.23
N ALA A 145 17.49 -9.10 -9.79
CA ALA A 145 17.36 -7.66 -9.76
C ALA A 145 17.29 -7.08 -11.17
N ASP A 146 16.61 -5.94 -11.32
CA ASP A 146 16.65 -5.15 -12.54
C ASP A 146 17.85 -4.19 -12.53
N PHE A 147 18.23 -3.70 -11.35
CA PHE A 147 19.41 -2.87 -11.16
C PHE A 147 20.02 -3.03 -9.77
N ARG A 148 21.32 -2.74 -9.67
CA ARG A 148 22.07 -2.58 -8.43
C ARG A 148 22.34 -1.10 -8.21
N LEU A 149 22.20 -0.66 -6.97
CA LEU A 149 22.53 0.68 -6.53
C LEU A 149 23.53 0.60 -5.38
N VAL A 150 24.68 1.25 -5.57
CA VAL A 150 25.75 1.33 -4.57
C VAL A 150 25.89 2.77 -4.11
N ILE A 151 25.96 3.00 -2.81
CA ILE A 151 26.25 4.30 -2.23
C ILE A 151 27.64 4.23 -1.61
N VAL A 152 28.53 5.12 -2.01
CA VAL A 152 29.87 5.26 -1.42
C VAL A 152 30.14 6.73 -1.18
N ASN A 153 30.46 7.11 0.06
CA ASN A 153 30.76 8.48 0.47
C ASN A 153 29.67 9.48 0.01
N GLY A 154 28.39 9.10 0.15
CA GLY A 154 27.25 9.91 -0.22
C GLY A 154 26.99 10.04 -1.72
N LYS A 155 27.71 9.30 -2.58
CA LYS A 155 27.51 9.24 -4.03
C LYS A 155 26.85 7.92 -4.43
N ALA A 156 25.78 8.01 -5.22
CA ALA A 156 25.08 6.85 -5.74
C ALA A 156 25.62 6.44 -7.13
N TYR A 157 25.87 5.14 -7.30
CA TYR A 157 26.28 4.48 -8.52
C TYR A 157 25.23 3.43 -8.89
N VAL A 158 24.87 3.33 -10.16
CA VAL A 158 23.82 2.42 -10.61
C VAL A 158 24.34 1.57 -11.76
N GLU A 159 24.15 0.26 -11.62
CA GLU A 159 24.39 -0.73 -12.67
C GLU A 159 23.04 -1.38 -13.02
N LYS A 160 22.64 -1.33 -14.30
CA LYS A 160 21.38 -1.93 -14.76
C LYS A 160 21.63 -3.30 -15.36
N TYR A 161 20.87 -4.30 -14.92
CA TYR A 161 20.94 -5.69 -15.40
C TYR A 161 19.87 -6.00 -16.43
N ASN A 162 18.65 -5.58 -16.14
CA ASN A 162 17.49 -5.77 -17.02
C ASN A 162 16.84 -4.42 -17.30
N LYS A 163 16.06 -4.35 -18.37
CA LYS A 163 15.27 -3.15 -18.68
C LYS A 163 14.06 -3.12 -17.74
N PRO A 164 13.96 -2.15 -16.82
CA PRO A 164 12.82 -2.03 -15.92
C PRO A 164 11.54 -1.75 -16.72
N TYR A 165 10.39 -2.06 -16.13
CA TYR A 165 9.12 -1.65 -16.73
C TYR A 165 9.05 -0.13 -16.71
N GLN A 166 8.95 0.49 -17.90
CA GLN A 166 8.85 1.94 -18.04
C GLN A 166 9.98 2.67 -17.27
N THR A 167 9.70 3.78 -16.58
CA THR A 167 10.68 4.57 -15.81
C THR A 167 10.63 4.34 -14.31
N ARG A 168 10.12 3.19 -13.84
CA ARG A 168 10.02 2.88 -12.40
C ARG A 168 11.36 2.99 -11.67
N ASP A 169 12.43 2.50 -12.28
CA ASP A 169 13.79 2.61 -11.75
C ASP A 169 14.25 4.07 -11.62
N VAL A 170 13.96 4.90 -12.62
CA VAL A 170 14.34 6.33 -12.63
C VAL A 170 13.73 7.06 -11.43
N PHE A 171 12.45 6.82 -11.14
CA PHE A 171 11.76 7.42 -9.99
C PHE A 171 12.29 6.91 -8.64
N THR A 172 12.65 5.64 -8.54
CA THR A 172 13.28 5.08 -7.34
C THR A 172 14.68 5.64 -7.11
N ILE A 173 15.49 5.74 -8.17
CA ILE A 173 16.80 6.40 -8.14
C ILE A 173 16.63 7.87 -7.73
N TRP A 174 15.64 8.55 -8.30
CA TRP A 174 15.32 9.93 -7.93
C TRP A 174 14.99 10.05 -6.44
N GLY A 175 14.20 9.12 -5.89
CA GLY A 175 13.90 9.08 -4.47
C GLY A 175 15.12 8.95 -3.57
N ILE A 176 16.06 8.08 -3.96
CA ILE A 176 17.33 7.89 -3.24
C ILE A 176 18.22 9.13 -3.36
N LEU A 177 18.27 9.78 -4.52
CA LEU A 177 19.00 11.05 -4.67
C LEU A 177 18.43 12.15 -3.77
N GLN A 178 17.11 12.22 -3.61
CA GLN A 178 16.48 13.15 -2.68
C GLN A 178 16.80 12.80 -1.22
N LEU A 179 16.85 11.50 -0.86
CA LEU A 179 17.29 11.05 0.46
C LEU A 179 18.72 11.51 0.77
N LEU A 180 19.64 11.34 -0.19
CA LEU A 180 21.04 11.76 -0.04
C LEU A 180 21.19 13.27 0.14
N ARG A 181 20.35 14.07 -0.53
CA ARG A 181 20.32 15.54 -0.41
C ARG A 181 19.65 16.03 0.87
N LEU A 182 18.61 15.33 1.32
CA LEU A 182 17.94 15.64 2.58
C LEU A 182 18.80 15.28 3.78
N TYR A 183 19.62 14.24 3.69
CA TYR A 183 20.43 13.76 4.81
C TYR A 183 21.90 13.55 4.44
N PRO A 184 22.60 14.58 3.95
CA PRO A 184 24.02 14.48 3.57
C PRO A 184 24.88 14.00 4.75
N GLY A 185 25.73 13.02 4.48
CA GLY A 185 26.63 12.39 5.46
C GLY A 185 25.95 11.49 6.50
N LYS A 186 24.63 11.26 6.41
CA LYS A 186 23.89 10.37 7.32
C LYS A 186 23.53 9.02 6.70
N VAL A 187 23.42 8.95 5.38
CA VAL A 187 23.21 7.70 4.67
C VAL A 187 24.56 6.97 4.60
N PRO A 188 24.66 5.74 5.15
CA PRO A 188 25.90 4.98 5.12
C PRO A 188 26.21 4.48 3.71
N ASP A 189 27.41 3.93 3.54
CA ASP A 189 27.73 3.17 2.34
C ASP A 189 26.85 1.91 2.29
N LEU A 190 26.27 1.66 1.11
CA LEU A 190 25.24 0.63 0.90
C LEU A 190 25.43 -0.06 -0.44
N ASP A 191 25.00 -1.31 -0.52
CA ASP A 191 24.99 -2.11 -1.74
C ASP A 191 23.65 -2.84 -1.86
N LEU A 192 22.81 -2.36 -2.78
CA LEU A 192 21.38 -2.65 -2.81
C LEU A 192 20.98 -3.24 -4.17
N LEU A 193 20.24 -4.33 -4.14
CA LEU A 193 19.61 -4.91 -5.33
C LEU A 193 18.15 -4.50 -5.37
N PHE A 194 17.67 -4.05 -6.53
CA PHE A 194 16.27 -3.65 -6.73
C PHE A 194 15.62 -4.49 -7.82
N TYR A 195 14.47 -5.08 -7.49
CA TYR A 195 13.55 -5.65 -8.45
C TYR A 195 12.38 -4.69 -8.65
N SER A 196 11.96 -4.48 -9.89
CA SER A 196 10.98 -3.44 -10.25
C SER A 196 9.67 -3.96 -10.80
N GLY A 197 9.49 -5.29 -10.88
CA GLY A 197 8.26 -5.93 -11.36
C GLY A 197 7.11 -5.90 -10.35
N ASP A 198 6.00 -6.58 -10.68
CA ASP A 198 4.78 -6.57 -9.84
C ASP A 198 4.69 -7.81 -8.93
N LYS A 199 5.36 -8.91 -9.33
CA LYS A 199 5.37 -10.17 -8.58
C LYS A 199 6.60 -10.19 -7.69
N THR A 200 6.48 -10.72 -6.48
CA THR A 200 7.64 -10.88 -5.61
C THR A 200 8.66 -11.84 -6.23
N MET A 201 9.94 -11.66 -5.91
CA MET A 201 11.04 -12.36 -6.57
C MET A 201 11.72 -13.40 -5.67
N ILE A 202 11.92 -13.10 -4.38
CA ILE A 202 12.69 -13.96 -3.46
C ILE A 202 11.74 -14.82 -2.63
N MET A 203 11.38 -16.00 -3.14
CA MET A 203 10.39 -16.86 -2.49
C MET A 203 10.99 -17.67 -1.33
N LYS A 204 10.31 -17.69 -0.17
CA LYS A 204 10.72 -18.46 1.02
C LYS A 204 10.92 -19.95 0.75
N ARG A 205 10.18 -20.51 -0.21
CA ARG A 205 10.23 -21.94 -0.52
C ARG A 205 11.58 -22.34 -1.15
N ASP A 206 12.25 -21.42 -1.82
CA ASP A 206 13.49 -21.69 -2.56
C ASP A 206 14.72 -21.70 -1.63
N TYR A 207 14.56 -21.19 -0.40
CA TYR A 207 15.60 -21.08 0.62
C TYR A 207 15.29 -21.94 1.86
N LYS A 208 14.58 -23.05 1.67
CA LYS A 208 14.30 -24.05 2.70
C LYS A 208 15.01 -25.36 2.40
N GLY A 209 15.65 -25.96 3.40
CA GLY A 209 16.25 -27.28 3.32
C GLY A 209 17.67 -27.33 3.89
N LEU A 210 18.20 -28.55 4.03
CA LEU A 210 19.52 -28.80 4.63
C LEU A 210 20.68 -28.16 3.86
N ASN A 211 20.53 -27.97 2.55
CA ASN A 211 21.55 -27.38 1.66
C ASN A 211 21.11 -26.02 1.09
N ALA A 212 20.09 -25.39 1.67
CA ALA A 212 19.62 -24.10 1.18
C ALA A 212 20.64 -23.01 1.47
N THR A 213 20.96 -22.21 0.45
CA THR A 213 21.80 -21.02 0.63
C THR A 213 21.01 -19.91 1.33
N SER A 214 21.72 -18.94 1.91
CA SER A 214 21.04 -17.76 2.44
C SER A 214 20.47 -16.90 1.30
N PRO A 215 19.24 -16.38 1.45
CA PRO A 215 18.55 -15.61 0.42
C PRO A 215 19.24 -14.27 0.16
N PRO A 216 19.32 -13.79 -1.09
CA PRO A 216 19.83 -12.47 -1.39
C PRO A 216 18.87 -11.38 -0.88
N PRO A 217 19.38 -10.25 -0.37
CA PRO A 217 18.53 -9.13 0.05
C PRO A 217 18.14 -8.28 -1.16
N ALA A 218 16.97 -8.55 -1.73
CA ALA A 218 16.41 -7.78 -2.85
C ALA A 218 15.31 -6.83 -2.34
N PHE A 219 15.41 -5.57 -2.72
CA PHE A 219 14.39 -4.55 -2.48
C PHE A 219 13.32 -4.62 -3.57
N HIS A 220 12.06 -4.54 -3.16
CA HIS A 220 10.91 -4.65 -4.06
C HIS A 220 9.78 -3.74 -3.60
N TYR A 221 8.92 -3.33 -4.53
CA TYR A 221 7.76 -2.48 -4.25
C TYR A 221 6.58 -3.28 -3.70
N CYS A 222 6.52 -4.58 -4.01
CA CYS A 222 5.48 -5.48 -3.51
C CYS A 222 6.06 -6.43 -2.46
N GLY A 223 5.20 -6.94 -1.61
CA GLY A 223 5.57 -7.91 -0.59
C GLY A 223 4.43 -8.89 -0.38
N GLU A 224 4.77 -10.14 -0.10
CA GLU A 224 3.79 -11.16 0.26
C GLU A 224 4.34 -12.09 1.33
N LYS A 225 3.43 -12.76 2.04
CA LYS A 225 3.80 -13.67 3.14
C LYS A 225 4.74 -14.79 2.68
N ALA A 226 4.63 -15.23 1.43
CA ALA A 226 5.44 -16.29 0.85
C ALA A 226 6.85 -15.83 0.41
N ALA A 227 7.11 -14.52 0.40
CA ALA A 227 8.35 -13.93 -0.09
C ALA A 227 9.23 -13.35 1.02
N LEU A 228 10.48 -13.05 0.67
CA LEU A 228 11.54 -12.47 1.50
C LEU A 228 12.06 -11.14 0.93
N ASP A 229 11.45 -10.63 -0.14
CA ASP A 229 11.71 -9.31 -0.67
C ASP A 229 11.57 -8.25 0.44
N ILE A 230 12.47 -7.27 0.43
CA ILE A 230 12.50 -6.16 1.39
C ILE A 230 11.64 -5.05 0.80
N VAL A 231 10.53 -4.71 1.47
CA VAL A 231 9.59 -3.74 0.92
C VAL A 231 10.22 -2.34 0.93
N PHE A 232 10.17 -1.68 -0.22
CA PHE A 232 10.60 -0.31 -0.43
C PHE A 232 9.41 0.55 -0.89
N PRO A 233 9.33 1.85 -0.51
CA PRO A 233 8.31 2.74 -1.04
C PRO A 233 8.29 2.71 -2.57
N ASP A 234 7.11 2.49 -3.15
CA ASP A 234 6.99 2.35 -4.59
C ASP A 234 7.26 3.68 -5.32
N TRP A 235 7.63 3.58 -6.59
CA TRP A 235 8.03 4.72 -7.41
C TRP A 235 6.95 5.81 -7.50
N THR A 236 5.67 5.45 -7.34
CA THR A 236 4.55 6.40 -7.46
C THR A 236 4.51 7.44 -6.34
N PHE A 237 5.26 7.25 -5.25
CA PHE A 237 5.50 8.33 -4.28
C PHE A 237 6.15 9.56 -4.91
N TRP A 238 7.07 9.35 -5.86
CA TRP A 238 7.72 10.41 -6.62
C TRP A 238 7.02 10.73 -7.94
N GLY A 239 6.16 9.82 -8.40
CA GLY A 239 5.31 10.00 -9.56
C GLY A 239 5.48 8.87 -10.58
N TRP A 240 4.71 8.96 -11.65
CA TRP A 240 4.81 8.01 -12.76
C TRP A 240 4.30 8.67 -14.04
N ALA A 241 5.24 9.13 -14.86
CA ALA A 241 4.97 10.04 -15.97
C ALA A 241 4.12 9.38 -17.06
N GLU A 242 4.37 8.10 -17.35
CA GLU A 242 3.73 7.30 -18.39
C GLU A 242 2.22 7.19 -18.19
N VAL A 243 1.76 7.27 -16.94
CA VAL A 243 0.34 7.18 -16.56
C VAL A 243 -0.19 8.48 -15.94
N ASN A 244 0.57 9.57 -16.03
CA ASN A 244 0.22 10.89 -15.51
C ASN A 244 -0.10 10.89 -13.99
N ILE A 245 0.56 10.02 -13.22
CA ILE A 245 0.50 10.07 -11.76
C ILE A 245 1.52 11.10 -11.27
N LYS A 246 1.02 12.06 -10.51
CA LYS A 246 1.83 13.11 -9.88
C LYS A 246 2.50 12.60 -8.60
N PRO A 247 3.57 13.27 -8.12
CA PRO A 247 4.13 12.99 -6.81
C PRO A 247 3.04 12.96 -5.73
N TRP A 248 3.21 12.09 -4.73
CA TRP A 248 2.17 11.78 -3.75
C TRP A 248 1.62 13.02 -3.03
N GLU A 249 2.46 14.01 -2.72
CA GLU A 249 2.01 15.24 -2.05
C GLU A 249 0.99 16.03 -2.90
N GLU A 250 1.21 16.10 -4.22
CA GLU A 250 0.30 16.76 -5.15
C GLU A 250 -0.97 15.95 -5.37
N THR A 251 -0.83 14.63 -5.53
CA THR A 251 -1.94 13.69 -5.65
C THR A 251 -2.84 13.76 -4.42
N LEU A 252 -2.27 13.74 -3.21
CA LEU A 252 -3.01 13.88 -1.95
C LEU A 252 -3.73 15.23 -1.86
N ARG A 253 -3.09 16.33 -2.30
CA ARG A 253 -3.71 17.66 -2.34
C ARG A 253 -4.89 17.69 -3.31
N ALA A 254 -4.77 17.06 -4.48
CA ALA A 254 -5.84 16.93 -5.46
C ALA A 254 -7.00 16.10 -4.90
N ILE A 255 -6.72 14.96 -4.26
CA ILE A 255 -7.75 14.12 -3.61
C ILE A 255 -8.48 14.88 -2.49
N LYS A 256 -7.76 15.64 -1.65
CA LYS A 256 -8.38 16.50 -0.62
C LYS A 256 -9.33 17.52 -1.24
N LYS A 257 -8.92 18.21 -2.30
CA LYS A 257 -9.79 19.12 -3.05
C LYS A 257 -10.97 18.41 -3.69
N GLY A 258 -10.77 17.22 -4.27
CA GLY A 258 -11.82 16.38 -4.85
C GLY A 258 -12.88 16.00 -3.82
N ARG A 259 -12.45 15.61 -2.62
CA ARG A 259 -13.33 15.27 -1.48
C ARG A 259 -14.26 16.43 -1.10
N GLU A 260 -13.77 17.66 -1.15
CA GLU A 260 -14.50 18.87 -0.76
C GLU A 260 -15.60 19.26 -1.77
N ARG A 261 -15.52 18.77 -3.02
CA ARG A 261 -16.51 19.09 -4.07
C ARG A 261 -17.92 18.62 -3.73
N ILE A 262 -18.05 17.45 -3.08
CA ILE A 262 -19.34 16.83 -2.75
C ILE A 262 -19.34 16.36 -1.29
N LYS A 263 -20.25 16.94 -0.50
CA LYS A 263 -20.50 16.52 0.89
C LYS A 263 -20.91 15.05 0.95
N TRP A 264 -20.51 14.35 2.00
CA TRP A 264 -20.70 12.90 2.16
C TRP A 264 -22.15 12.46 1.91
N GLU A 265 -23.13 13.19 2.45
CA GLU A 265 -24.56 12.85 2.37
C GLU A 265 -25.07 12.89 0.92
N LYS A 266 -24.44 13.71 0.07
CA LYS A 266 -24.78 13.89 -1.35
C LYS A 266 -24.01 12.97 -2.30
N ARG A 267 -23.09 12.16 -1.79
CA ARG A 267 -22.35 11.19 -2.62
C ARG A 267 -23.23 10.01 -2.99
N GLU A 268 -22.96 9.46 -4.16
CA GLU A 268 -23.63 8.26 -4.66
C GLU A 268 -23.49 7.11 -3.64
N PRO A 269 -24.60 6.49 -3.22
CA PRO A 269 -24.60 5.46 -2.18
C PRO A 269 -24.17 4.08 -2.70
N TYR A 270 -23.55 4.03 -3.88
CA TYR A 270 -23.10 2.81 -4.53
C TYR A 270 -21.62 2.58 -4.31
N ALA A 271 -21.22 1.32 -4.31
CA ALA A 271 -19.82 0.97 -4.32
C ALA A 271 -19.23 1.14 -5.71
N TYR A 272 -18.06 1.77 -5.80
CA TYR A 272 -17.43 2.16 -7.06
C TYR A 272 -16.07 1.49 -7.22
N TRP A 273 -15.81 1.01 -8.43
CA TRP A 273 -14.48 0.60 -8.86
C TRP A 273 -14.27 0.96 -10.33
N LYS A 274 -13.11 1.54 -10.66
CA LYS A 274 -12.64 1.71 -12.02
C LYS A 274 -11.17 1.29 -12.08
N GLY A 275 -10.84 0.34 -12.95
CA GLY A 275 -9.49 -0.17 -13.06
C GLY A 275 -9.29 -1.13 -14.23
N ASN A 276 -8.04 -1.55 -14.44
CA ASN A 276 -7.71 -2.54 -15.47
C ASN A 276 -8.05 -3.95 -14.94
N PRO A 277 -9.00 -4.67 -15.55
CA PRO A 277 -9.38 -5.99 -15.06
C PRO A 277 -8.38 -7.09 -15.42
N TYR A 278 -7.51 -6.90 -16.42
CA TYR A 278 -6.74 -8.00 -17.03
C TYR A 278 -5.41 -8.31 -16.34
N VAL A 279 -5.15 -7.64 -15.24
CA VAL A 279 -3.92 -7.77 -14.47
C VAL A 279 -4.02 -8.76 -13.31
N ALA A 280 -5.25 -9.07 -12.87
CA ALA A 280 -5.52 -10.08 -11.86
C ALA A 280 -6.84 -10.78 -12.13
N LYS A 281 -6.88 -12.10 -11.93
CA LYS A 281 -8.09 -12.91 -12.13
C LYS A 281 -9.26 -12.41 -11.29
N ASP A 282 -8.99 -12.01 -10.05
CA ASP A 282 -10.01 -11.54 -9.12
C ASP A 282 -10.68 -10.23 -9.61
N ARG A 283 -9.96 -9.39 -10.38
CA ARG A 283 -10.54 -8.19 -11.00
C ARG A 283 -11.42 -8.53 -12.21
N VAL A 284 -11.09 -9.60 -12.95
CA VAL A 284 -12.00 -10.14 -13.98
C VAL A 284 -13.27 -10.68 -13.34
N ASP A 285 -13.14 -11.40 -12.22
CA ASP A 285 -14.28 -11.92 -11.48
C ASP A 285 -15.14 -10.79 -10.89
N LEU A 286 -14.53 -9.68 -10.44
CA LEU A 286 -15.25 -8.48 -10.01
C LEU A 286 -16.19 -7.96 -11.12
N LEU A 287 -15.78 -7.97 -12.39
CA LEU A 287 -16.65 -7.51 -13.49
C LEU A 287 -17.97 -8.27 -13.60
N LYS A 288 -18.02 -9.54 -13.14
CA LYS A 288 -19.24 -10.34 -13.12
C LYS A 288 -20.30 -9.79 -12.17
N CYS A 289 -19.93 -8.86 -11.28
CA CYS A 289 -20.85 -8.17 -10.38
C CYS A 289 -21.65 -7.07 -11.07
N ASN A 290 -21.29 -6.68 -12.30
CA ASN A 290 -22.09 -5.79 -13.13
C ASN A 290 -23.19 -6.61 -13.84
N LEU A 291 -24.15 -7.12 -13.07
CA LEU A 291 -25.24 -7.94 -13.62
C LEU A 291 -26.28 -7.11 -14.38
N SER A 292 -27.15 -7.82 -15.12
CA SER A 292 -28.13 -7.27 -16.07
C SER A 292 -29.10 -6.27 -15.43
N ASP A 293 -29.79 -5.50 -16.29
CA ASP A 293 -30.82 -4.49 -15.97
C ASP A 293 -31.94 -4.98 -15.02
N LYS A 294 -32.02 -6.28 -14.75
CA LYS A 294 -33.00 -6.89 -13.86
C LYS A 294 -32.59 -6.91 -12.39
N ASN A 295 -31.28 -6.88 -12.08
CA ASN A 295 -30.75 -6.99 -10.72
C ASN A 295 -29.65 -5.95 -10.47
N ASP A 296 -29.93 -4.94 -9.62
CA ASP A 296 -28.92 -3.95 -9.18
C ASP A 296 -28.30 -4.38 -7.85
N TRP A 297 -26.99 -4.62 -7.84
CA TRP A 297 -26.22 -4.97 -6.64
C TRP A 297 -25.66 -3.76 -5.90
N ASN A 298 -26.08 -2.55 -6.28
CA ASN A 298 -25.57 -1.28 -5.73
C ASN A 298 -24.05 -1.11 -5.95
N VAL A 299 -23.51 -1.73 -7.00
CA VAL A 299 -22.09 -1.65 -7.37
C VAL A 299 -21.97 -1.05 -8.77
N ARG A 300 -20.96 -0.22 -8.98
CA ARG A 300 -20.63 0.48 -10.23
C ARG A 300 -19.19 0.15 -10.58
N ILE A 301 -19.02 -0.80 -11.50
CA ILE A 301 -17.73 -1.34 -11.91
C ILE A 301 -17.47 -0.93 -13.36
N TYR A 302 -16.36 -0.22 -13.59
CA TYR A 302 -15.98 0.28 -14.90
C TYR A 302 -14.61 -0.27 -15.30
N LYS A 303 -14.53 -0.84 -16.49
CA LYS A 303 -13.25 -1.20 -17.09
C LYS A 303 -12.48 0.06 -17.46
N GLN A 304 -11.26 0.17 -16.99
CA GLN A 304 -10.30 1.16 -17.48
C GLN A 304 -9.52 0.59 -18.66
N ASP A 305 -9.72 1.19 -19.82
CA ASP A 305 -8.98 0.83 -21.04
C ASP A 305 -7.70 1.67 -21.13
N TRP A 306 -6.55 1.04 -20.88
CA TRP A 306 -5.27 1.75 -20.90
C TRP A 306 -4.84 2.23 -22.27
N GLY A 307 -5.21 1.52 -23.34
CA GLY A 307 -4.90 1.96 -24.70
C GLY A 307 -5.59 3.29 -24.98
N LYS A 308 -6.86 3.39 -24.62
CA LYS A 308 -7.64 4.64 -24.74
C LYS A 308 -7.16 5.72 -23.77
N GLU A 309 -6.94 5.40 -22.50
CA GLU A 309 -6.50 6.39 -21.51
C GLU A 309 -5.12 6.94 -21.84
N SER A 310 -4.20 6.11 -22.33
CA SER A 310 -2.86 6.54 -22.79
C SER A 310 -2.96 7.57 -23.91
N GLN A 311 -3.79 7.33 -24.93
CA GLN A 311 -4.04 8.30 -26.01
C GLN A 311 -4.66 9.61 -25.51
N GLN A 312 -5.37 9.58 -24.38
CA GLN A 312 -6.03 10.73 -23.79
C GLN A 312 -5.22 11.36 -22.65
N GLY A 313 -4.01 10.88 -22.37
CA GLY A 313 -3.15 11.36 -21.29
C GLY A 313 -3.72 11.11 -19.89
N PHE A 314 -4.46 10.01 -19.71
CA PHE A 314 -5.07 9.56 -18.45
C PHE A 314 -5.97 10.60 -17.78
N LYS A 315 -6.54 11.54 -18.56
CA LYS A 315 -7.40 12.63 -18.06
C LYS A 315 -8.63 12.13 -17.30
N HIS A 316 -9.10 10.91 -17.59
CA HIS A 316 -10.27 10.31 -16.96
C HIS A 316 -9.92 9.27 -15.88
N SER A 317 -8.64 9.19 -15.50
CA SER A 317 -8.10 8.22 -14.55
C SER A 317 -7.68 8.84 -13.21
N LYS A 318 -8.06 10.11 -13.00
CA LYS A 318 -7.69 10.88 -11.81
C LYS A 318 -8.38 10.35 -10.56
N LEU A 319 -7.61 10.17 -9.49
CA LEU A 319 -8.12 9.66 -8.22
C LEU A 319 -9.09 10.65 -7.56
N GLU A 320 -8.88 11.95 -7.70
CA GLU A 320 -9.76 12.98 -7.13
C GLU A 320 -11.17 12.97 -7.71
N ASP A 321 -11.36 12.43 -8.92
CA ASP A 321 -12.66 12.35 -9.58
C ASP A 321 -13.49 11.15 -9.09
N GLN A 322 -12.88 10.23 -8.33
CA GLN A 322 -13.57 9.11 -7.68
C GLN A 322 -14.27 9.53 -6.38
N CYS A 323 -14.05 10.76 -5.89
CA CYS A 323 -14.61 11.27 -4.64
C CYS A 323 -16.14 11.53 -4.66
N THR A 324 -16.83 11.10 -5.72
CA THR A 324 -18.28 11.25 -5.94
C THR A 324 -19.10 10.13 -5.30
N HIS A 325 -18.47 9.00 -4.92
CA HIS A 325 -19.13 7.83 -4.33
C HIS A 325 -18.80 7.69 -2.83
N ARG A 326 -19.71 7.05 -2.08
CA ARG A 326 -19.50 6.78 -0.64
C ARG A 326 -18.51 5.64 -0.40
N TYR A 327 -18.57 4.60 -1.23
CA TYR A 327 -17.75 3.41 -1.07
C TYR A 327 -16.89 3.23 -2.32
N THR A 328 -15.59 3.19 -2.14
CA THR A 328 -14.63 2.92 -3.22
C THR A 328 -13.89 1.64 -2.88
N TYR A 329 -13.93 0.66 -3.78
CA TYR A 329 -13.14 -0.55 -3.60
C TYR A 329 -11.69 -0.29 -3.98
N ALA A 330 -10.79 -0.52 -3.03
CA ALA A 330 -9.36 -0.53 -3.26
C ALA A 330 -8.88 -1.96 -3.46
N ILE A 331 -9.25 -2.61 -4.58
CA ILE A 331 -8.52 -3.79 -5.04
C ILE A 331 -7.29 -3.25 -5.77
N LEU A 332 -6.30 -2.82 -4.97
CA LEU A 332 -5.07 -2.10 -5.34
C LEU A 332 -5.37 -0.89 -6.26
N LEU A 333 -5.48 0.30 -5.64
CA LEU A 333 -5.74 1.57 -6.32
C LEU A 333 -4.57 2.09 -7.17
N LEU A 334 -3.46 1.38 -7.22
CA LEU A 334 -2.43 1.63 -8.21
C LEU A 334 -2.77 0.84 -9.44
N MET A 335 -2.65 1.51 -10.57
CA MET A 335 -3.10 1.08 -11.87
C MET A 335 -2.29 -0.11 -12.37
N GLU A 336 -2.25 -1.23 -11.66
CA GLU A 336 -1.59 -2.49 -12.01
C GLU A 336 -2.29 -3.65 -11.34
#